data_AF-A0A6B3MGY7-F1
#
_entry.id   AF-A0A6B3MGY7-F1
#
_cell.length_a   1.000
_cell.length_b   1.000
_cell.length_c   1.000
_cell.angle_alpha   90.00
_cell.angle_beta   90.00
_cell.angle_gamma   90.00
#
_symmetry.space_group_name_H-M   'P 1'
#
loop_
_entity.id
_entity.type
_entity.pdbx_description
1 polymer ?
#
loop_
_entity_poly.entity_id
_entity_poly.type
_entity_poly.pdbx_seq_one_letter_code
_entity_poly.pdbx_strand_id
1 'polypeptide(L)' 'MNPKKLIEGRDSKEFIYKGVVIKFEYYPETPYSDAGWHWECFRDGEIIADSLKQYPEESEDIALDRAIETIDYLLDPD' A
#
# COMPACT_ATOMS: atom_id res chain seq x y z
N MET A 1 -0.72 -11.35 -12.02
CA MET A 1 0.73 -10.97 -12.01
C MET A 1 1.13 -10.79 -10.55
N ASN A 2 2.41 -10.92 -10.19
CA ASN A 2 2.84 -10.63 -8.81
C ASN A 2 3.40 -9.20 -8.76
N PRO A 3 3.17 -8.42 -7.68
CA PRO A 3 3.83 -7.13 -7.50
C PRO A 3 5.34 -7.27 -7.51
N LYS A 4 6.03 -6.30 -8.10
CA LYS A 4 7.49 -6.23 -8.10
C LYS A 4 7.96 -5.15 -7.14
N LYS A 5 8.77 -5.51 -6.15
CA LYS A 5 9.42 -4.55 -5.26
C LYS A 5 10.38 -3.64 -6.06
N LEU A 6 10.30 -2.34 -5.83
CA LEU A 6 11.14 -1.30 -6.44
C LEU A 6 12.16 -0.75 -5.46
N ILE A 7 11.74 -0.44 -4.24
CA ILE A 7 12.55 0.19 -3.18
C ILE A 7 12.26 -0.50 -1.84
N GLU A 8 13.30 -0.63 -1.01
CA GLU A 8 13.20 -1.10 0.37
C GLU A 8 14.05 -0.21 1.29
N GLY A 9 13.36 0.64 2.05
CA GLY A 9 13.91 1.38 3.19
C GLY A 9 13.49 0.74 4.51
N ARG A 10 14.00 1.27 5.62
CA ARG A 10 13.68 0.78 6.96
C ARG A 10 12.19 0.88 7.28
N ASP A 11 11.60 2.03 6.95
CA ASP A 11 10.22 2.37 7.31
C ASP A 11 9.38 2.74 6.07
N SER A 12 9.90 2.46 4.86
CA SER A 12 9.25 2.78 3.59
C SER A 12 9.54 1.73 2.53
N LYS A 13 8.56 1.34 1.73
CA LYS A 13 8.75 0.39 0.62
C LYS A 13 7.96 0.84 -0.60
N GLU A 14 8.42 0.47 -1.79
CA GLU A 14 7.68 0.71 -3.03
C GLU A 14 7.56 -0.57 -3.84
N PHE A 15 6.40 -0.79 -4.44
CA PHE A 15 6.10 -1.89 -5.35
C PHE A 15 5.48 -1.35 -6.63
N ILE A 16 5.54 -2.14 -7.71
CA ILE A 16 4.79 -1.87 -8.94
C ILE A 16 3.93 -3.07 -9.30
N TYR A 17 2.66 -2.80 -9.62
CA TYR A 17 1.68 -3.80 -10.01
C TYR A 17 0.73 -3.22 -11.07
N LYS A 18 0.58 -3.91 -12.22
CA LYS A 18 -0.25 -3.45 -13.37
C LYS A 18 0.00 -1.99 -13.80
N GLY A 19 1.23 -1.50 -13.67
CA GLY A 19 1.59 -0.11 -14.00
C GLY A 19 1.25 0.92 -12.92
N VAL A 20 0.74 0.49 -11.77
CA VAL A 20 0.50 1.30 -10.57
C VAL A 20 1.67 1.13 -9.61
N VAL A 21 2.19 2.24 -9.09
CA VAL A 21 3.19 2.25 -8.02
C VAL A 21 2.46 2.24 -6.68
N ILE A 22 2.81 1.30 -5.81
CA ILE A 22 2.28 1.19 -4.45
C ILE A 22 3.38 1.62 -3.51
N LYS A 23 3.18 2.72 -2.78
CA LYS A 23 4.09 3.17 -1.74
C LYS A 23 3.58 2.74 -0.38
N PHE A 24 4.46 2.21 0.46
CA PHE A 24 4.20 1.83 1.84
C PHE A 24 5.02 2.72 2.76
N GLU A 25 4.39 3.20 3.83
CA GLU A 25 5.05 3.90 4.92
C GLU A 25 4.61 3.29 6.25
N TYR A 26 5.58 2.93 7.09
CA TYR A 26 5.31 2.42 8.43
C TYR A 26 5.13 3.58 9.40
N TYR A 27 3.95 3.63 10.02
CA TYR A 27 3.66 4.56 11.09
C TYR A 27 3.85 3.85 12.44
N PRO A 28 4.78 4.32 13.29
CA PRO A 28 4.95 3.76 14.62
C PRO A 28 3.76 4.10 15.51
N GLU A 29 3.56 3.28 16.55
CA GLU A 29 2.51 3.51 17.55
C GLU A 29 2.69 4.87 18.24
N THR A 30 1.59 5.59 18.40
CA THR A 30 1.52 6.83 19.18
C THR A 30 0.46 6.70 20.28
N PRO A 31 0.43 7.59 21.29
CA PRO A 31 -0.65 7.60 22.27
C PRO A 31 -2.07 7.81 21.69
N TYR A 32 -2.17 8.17 20.40
CA TYR A 32 -3.42 8.49 19.71
C TYR A 32 -3.71 7.57 18.52
N SER A 33 -2.80 6.66 18.18
CA SER A 33 -2.92 5.79 16.99
C SER A 33 -2.08 4.52 17.13
N ASP A 34 -2.63 3.41 16.66
CA ASP A 34 -1.91 2.14 16.61
C ASP A 34 -0.79 2.17 15.55
N ALA A 35 0.22 1.31 15.70
CA ALA A 35 1.22 1.12 14.66
C ALA A 35 0.62 0.41 13.44
N GLY A 36 1.08 0.74 12.24
CA GLY A 36 0.63 0.05 11.03
C GLY A 36 1.32 0.52 9.76
N TRP A 37 1.20 -0.28 8.71
CA TRP A 37 1.59 0.10 7.36
C TRP A 37 0.47 0.87 6.67
N HIS A 38 0.76 2.10 6.26
CA HIS A 38 -0.09 2.85 5.34
C HIS A 38 0.39 2.61 3.91
N TRP A 39 -0.54 2.62 2.95
CA TRP A 39 -0.19 2.54 1.54
C TRP A 39 -0.95 3.54 0.68
N GLU A 40 -0.30 3.97 -0.40
CA GLU A 40 -0.83 4.86 -1.43
C GLU A 40 -0.51 4.27 -2.81
N CYS A 41 -1.52 4.25 -3.68
CA CYS A 41 -1.42 3.74 -5.05
C CYS A 41 -1.40 4.90 -6.05
N PHE A 42 -0.35 4.97 -6.86
CA PHE A 42 -0.12 6.01 -7.85
C PHE A 42 -0.17 5.48 -9.28
N ARG A 43 -0.90 6.17 -10.14
CA ARG A 43 -0.89 5.93 -11.59
C ARG A 43 -0.69 7.25 -12.31
N ASP A 44 0.28 7.29 -13.22
CA ASP A 44 0.63 8.50 -13.99
C ASP A 44 0.93 9.73 -13.12
N GLY A 45 1.42 9.50 -11.89
CA GLY A 45 1.74 10.54 -10.91
C GLY A 45 0.58 10.99 -10.02
N GLU A 46 -0.63 10.47 -10.23
CA GLU A 46 -1.82 10.78 -9.43
C GLU A 46 -2.15 9.65 -8.46
N ILE A 47 -2.63 10.00 -7.26
CA ILE A 47 -3.15 9.02 -6.30
C ILE A 47 -4.50 8.52 -6.80
N ILE A 48 -4.63 7.20 -6.93
CA ILE A 48 -5.88 6.55 -7.33
C ILE A 48 -6.55 5.77 -6.19
N ALA A 49 -5.79 5.45 -5.13
CA ALA A 49 -6.30 4.81 -3.91
C ALA A 49 -5.30 4.97 -2.75
N ASP A 50 -5.80 4.91 -1.51
CA ASP A 50 -5.00 4.90 -0.29
C ASP A 50 -5.65 4.04 0.81
N SER A 51 -4.88 3.67 1.84
CA SER A 51 -5.46 3.08 3.06
C SER A 51 -5.86 4.16 4.06
N LEU A 52 -7.14 4.55 4.00
CA LEU A 52 -7.77 5.55 4.90
C LEU A 52 -7.66 5.26 6.41
N LYS A 53 -7.33 4.03 6.81
CA LYS A 53 -7.20 3.62 8.22
C LYS A 53 -5.99 2.72 8.43
N GLN A 54 -5.21 3.05 9.44
CA GLN A 54 -4.20 2.17 10.03
C GLN A 54 -4.95 1.05 10.77
N TYR A 55 -4.76 -0.21 10.38
CA TYR A 55 -5.24 -1.33 11.16
C TYR A 55 -4.08 -1.86 12.05
N PRO A 56 -4.27 -1.97 13.38
CA PRO A 56 -3.23 -2.44 14.31
C PRO A 56 -2.62 -3.80 13.98
N GLU A 57 -3.31 -4.62 13.18
CA GLU A 57 -2.89 -5.96 12.76
C GLU A 57 -2.34 -5.99 11.33
N GLU A 58 -2.17 -4.84 10.68
CA GLU A 58 -1.75 -4.76 9.27
C GLU A 58 -0.25 -5.01 9.14
N SER A 59 0.11 -6.26 8.86
CA SER A 59 1.44 -6.64 8.40
C SER A 59 1.70 -6.12 6.98
N GLU A 60 2.97 -6.08 6.56
CA GLU A 60 3.35 -5.73 5.17
C GLU A 60 2.62 -6.58 4.14
N ASP A 61 2.52 -7.89 4.37
CA ASP A 61 1.86 -8.82 3.44
C ASP A 61 0.36 -8.50 3.32
N ILE A 62 -0.32 -8.24 4.44
CA ILE A 62 -1.75 -7.88 4.46
C ILE A 62 -1.97 -6.54 3.75
N ALA A 63 -1.09 -5.57 4.02
CA ALA A 63 -1.16 -4.24 3.42
C ALA A 63 -0.96 -4.34 1.89
N LEU A 64 -0.02 -5.18 1.44
CA LEU A 64 0.26 -5.43 0.03
C LEU A 64 -0.90 -6.14 -0.67
N ASP A 65 -1.45 -7.20 -0.08
CA ASP A 65 -2.60 -7.92 -0.64
C ASP A 65 -3.80 -6.99 -0.82
N ARG A 66 -4.09 -6.14 0.16
CA ARG A 66 -5.19 -5.15 0.07
C ARG A 66 -4.97 -4.09 -1.01
N ALA A 67 -3.74 -3.60 -1.16
CA ALA A 67 -3.42 -2.66 -2.23
C ALA A 67 -3.61 -3.30 -3.60
N ILE A 68 -3.22 -4.57 -3.77
CA ILE A 68 -3.44 -5.35 -5.00
C ILE A 68 -4.94 -5.52 -5.27
N GLU A 69 -5.71 -5.99 -4.30
CA GLU A 69 -7.16 -6.17 -4.43
C GLU A 69 -7.85 -4.87 -4.84
N THR A 70 -7.43 -3.75 -4.25
CA THR A 70 -7.95 -2.42 -4.57
C THR A 70 -7.60 -2.01 -6.00
N ILE A 71 -6.35 -2.24 -6.44
CA ILE A 71 -5.92 -1.98 -7.81
C ILE A 71 -6.70 -2.84 -8.80
N ASP A 72 -6.86 -4.13 -8.51
CA ASP A 72 -7.60 -5.04 -9.36
C ASP A 72 -9.06 -4.58 -9.50
N TYR A 73 -9.73 -4.23 -8.40
CA TYR A 73 -11.08 -3.67 -8.43
C TYR A 73 -11.19 -2.37 -9.25
N LEU A 74 -10.23 -1.45 -9.11
CA LEU A 74 -10.27 -0.15 -9.78
C LEU A 74 -9.95 -0.22 -11.28
N LEU A 75 -9.06 -1.14 -11.68
CA LEU A 75 -8.59 -1.25 -13.05
C LEU A 75 -9.35 -2.30 -13.87
N ASP A 76 -9.97 -3.26 -13.21
CA ASP A 76 -10.65 -4.40 -13.82
C ASP A 76 -11.83 -4.84 -12.93
N PRO A 77 -12.93 -4.06 -12.89
CA PRO A 77 -14.06 -4.29 -11.97
C PRO A 77 -14.97 -5.48 -12.35
N ASP A 78 -14.60 -6.25 -13.38
CA ASP A 78 -15.39 -7.36 -13.94
C ASP A 78 -15.22 -8.70 -13.18
#